data_AF-A0A255YD57-F1
#
_entry.id   AF-A0A255YD57-F1
#
_cell.length_a   1.000
_cell.length_b   1.000
_cell.length_c   1.000
_cell.angle_alpha   90.00
_cell.angle_beta   90.00
_cell.angle_gamma   90.00
#
_symmetry.space_group_name_H-M   'P 1'
#
loop_
_entity.id
_entity.type
_entity.pdbx_description
1 polymer ?
#
loop_
_entity_poly.entity_id
_entity_poly.type
_entity_poly.pdbx_seq_one_letter_code
_entity_poly.pdbx_strand_id
1 'polypeptide(L)'
;STQHSKPPRLLDPGLERTRASERAGIRVPKFQVESIIAGATQLTSGAPFADGPDAALWADVKAKAERLVSAGTLPRAEADALLAEARAAILALKPAYGRVIDWAVASLPTAPSGRVGAGSLPGGAAYYANELKLNTTTDLTAEQIHQIGLKEVARIEAEQDALAKKAGLADRKAFYAQRAQLFPDRPFDDAARAAYLKEANRFVGHVRTLLGPWFGTLPAYGIEVVREPAFSEVPGGAAHASAPSPDGKRPARTYVHLVGTQKDPAALYTLMCHEAVPGHNMQGDIQVRQKGGPKFRAVTGYVAFGEGWGLYAERMCAEMNAFPDIAADFMRLDAELFRAARLVVDTGLHAKGWSEEEAVKYLNETGRAPPEMARSEVRRYITLPGQATGYKIGMLKIMEECAKAQKALGDKFDIKGFHDLLIASGSQPLSIMERRVDDWIAKRKE
;
A
#
# COMPACT_ATOMS: atom_id res chain seq x y z
N SER A 1 -25.35 17.61 -4.00
CA SER A 1 -25.84 18.07 -5.32
C SER A 1 -24.75 18.28 -6.39
N THR A 2 -23.49 18.71 -6.10
CA THR A 2 -22.53 19.12 -7.18
C THR A 2 -21.41 18.13 -7.58
N GLN A 3 -21.31 16.93 -7.00
CA GLN A 3 -20.28 15.95 -7.39
C GLN A 3 -20.74 14.95 -8.46
N HIS A 4 -22.03 14.60 -8.54
CA HIS A 4 -22.52 13.56 -9.46
C HIS A 4 -22.74 14.03 -10.91
N SER A 5 -22.70 15.35 -11.18
CA SER A 5 -22.84 15.91 -12.53
C SER A 5 -21.50 16.09 -13.29
N LYS A 6 -20.36 15.80 -12.64
CA LYS A 6 -19.01 15.99 -13.19
C LYS A 6 -18.30 14.76 -13.80
N PRO A 7 -18.57 13.49 -13.42
CA PRO A 7 -17.76 12.38 -13.89
C PRO A 7 -17.71 12.20 -15.42
N PRO A 8 -18.82 12.39 -16.19
CA PRO A 8 -18.78 12.30 -17.65
C PRO A 8 -17.82 13.30 -18.29
N ARG A 9 -17.62 14.48 -17.68
CA ARG A 9 -16.75 15.55 -18.20
C ARG A 9 -15.25 15.29 -17.95
N LEU A 10 -14.90 14.32 -17.10
CA LEU A 10 -13.50 14.03 -16.77
C LEU A 10 -12.89 12.94 -17.66
N LEU A 11 -13.71 12.03 -18.19
CA LEU A 11 -13.24 10.92 -19.03
C LEU A 11 -12.80 11.38 -20.42
N ASP A 12 -13.50 12.34 -21.03
CA ASP A 12 -13.18 12.82 -22.39
C ASP A 12 -11.80 13.51 -22.46
N PRO A 13 -11.45 14.46 -21.58
CA PRO A 13 -10.08 15.00 -21.53
C PRO A 13 -9.03 13.92 -21.22
N GLY A 14 -9.41 12.88 -20.46
CA GLY A 14 -8.57 11.71 -20.22
C GLY A 14 -8.24 10.99 -21.53
N LEU A 15 -9.25 10.67 -22.34
CA LEU A 15 -9.09 10.02 -23.64
C LEU A 15 -8.30 10.87 -24.64
N GLU A 16 -8.50 12.18 -24.65
CA GLU A 16 -7.72 13.10 -25.49
C GLU A 16 -6.23 13.05 -25.14
N ARG A 17 -5.90 13.09 -23.85
CA ARG A 17 -4.51 12.92 -23.38
C ARG A 17 -3.95 11.56 -23.75
N THR A 18 -4.72 10.49 -23.56
CA THR A 18 -4.28 9.14 -23.93
C THR A 18 -3.96 9.03 -25.41
N ARG A 19 -4.82 9.54 -26.30
CA ARG A 19 -4.57 9.57 -27.74
C ARG A 19 -3.35 10.43 -28.11
N ALA A 20 -3.09 11.51 -27.37
CA ALA A 20 -1.88 12.30 -27.55
C ALA A 20 -0.62 11.52 -27.16
N SER A 21 -0.66 10.78 -26.05
CA SER A 21 0.43 9.87 -25.65
C SER A 21 0.68 8.78 -26.70
N GLU A 22 -0.38 8.18 -27.26
CA GLU A 22 -0.25 7.17 -28.31
C GLU A 22 0.41 7.71 -29.59
N ARG A 23 0.07 8.95 -29.99
CA ARG A 23 0.73 9.65 -31.11
C ARG A 23 2.20 9.94 -30.81
N ALA A 24 2.57 10.11 -29.54
CA ALA A 24 3.96 10.25 -29.10
C ALA A 24 4.69 8.91 -28.93
N GLY A 25 4.07 7.77 -29.28
CA GLY A 25 4.67 6.44 -29.13
C GLY A 25 4.59 5.87 -27.71
N ILE A 26 3.85 6.52 -26.81
CA ILE A 26 3.63 6.05 -25.44
C ILE A 26 2.31 5.28 -25.41
N ARG A 27 2.40 3.95 -25.38
CA ARG A 27 1.24 3.05 -25.43
C ARG A 27 1.07 2.28 -24.13
N VAL A 28 -0.18 2.10 -23.73
CA VAL A 28 -0.57 1.32 -22.55
C VAL A 28 -0.34 -0.17 -22.82
N PRO A 29 0.24 -0.96 -21.90
CA PRO A 29 0.41 -2.40 -22.08
C PRO A 29 -0.91 -3.14 -22.29
N LYS A 30 -0.86 -4.23 -23.05
CA LYS A 30 -2.05 -5.03 -23.43
C LYS A 30 -2.88 -5.46 -22.22
N PHE A 31 -2.26 -5.98 -21.16
CA PHE A 31 -2.98 -6.40 -19.95
C PHE A 31 -3.77 -5.25 -19.29
N GLN A 32 -3.26 -4.03 -19.39
CA GLN A 32 -3.89 -2.85 -18.81
C GLN A 32 -5.06 -2.38 -19.68
N VAL A 33 -4.94 -2.49 -21.01
CA VAL A 33 -6.06 -2.26 -21.93
C VAL A 33 -7.19 -3.27 -21.66
N GLU A 34 -6.86 -4.55 -21.49
CA GLU A 34 -7.84 -5.60 -21.12
C GLU A 34 -8.53 -5.29 -19.79
N SER A 35 -7.77 -4.83 -18.79
CA SER A 35 -8.28 -4.45 -17.47
C SER A 35 -9.18 -3.20 -17.54
N ILE A 36 -8.88 -2.24 -18.41
CA ILE A 36 -9.73 -1.07 -18.67
C ILE A 36 -11.07 -1.50 -19.27
N ILE A 37 -11.05 -2.40 -20.26
CA ILE A 37 -12.27 -2.93 -20.89
C ILE A 37 -13.12 -3.65 -19.84
N ALA A 38 -12.52 -4.57 -19.09
CA ALA A 38 -13.22 -5.36 -18.09
C ALA A 38 -13.80 -4.48 -16.97
N GLY A 39 -13.00 -3.56 -16.42
CA GLY A 39 -13.42 -2.65 -15.35
C GLY A 39 -14.51 -1.67 -15.79
N ALA A 40 -14.37 -1.05 -16.96
CA ALA A 40 -15.39 -0.14 -17.50
C ALA A 40 -16.72 -0.87 -17.79
N THR A 41 -16.64 -2.10 -18.31
CA THR A 41 -17.82 -2.94 -18.54
C THR A 41 -18.50 -3.29 -17.23
N GLN A 42 -17.74 -3.73 -16.22
CA GLN A 42 -18.28 -4.07 -14.90
C GLN A 42 -18.95 -2.86 -14.22
N LEU A 43 -18.30 -1.69 -14.27
CA LEU A 43 -18.83 -0.45 -13.67
C LEU A 43 -20.15 0.04 -14.31
N THR A 44 -20.44 -0.39 -15.54
CA THR A 44 -21.64 -0.01 -16.29
C THR A 44 -22.61 -1.18 -16.49
N SER A 45 -22.45 -2.25 -15.70
CA SER A 45 -23.34 -3.42 -15.67
C SER A 45 -24.34 -3.33 -14.51
N GLY A 46 -25.46 -4.05 -14.61
CA GLY A 46 -26.51 -4.08 -13.59
C GLY A 46 -27.36 -2.81 -13.49
N ALA A 47 -28.29 -2.76 -12.54
CA ALA A 47 -29.19 -1.63 -12.39
C ALA A 47 -28.44 -0.38 -11.87
N PRO A 48 -28.69 0.83 -12.41
CA PRO A 48 -29.77 1.18 -13.34
C PRO A 48 -29.40 1.06 -14.82
N PHE A 49 -28.20 0.61 -15.18
CA PHE A 49 -27.70 0.58 -16.56
C PHE A 49 -28.33 -0.50 -17.45
N ALA A 50 -28.72 -1.62 -16.84
CA ALA A 50 -29.36 -2.78 -17.43
C ALA A 50 -30.18 -3.52 -16.35
N ASP A 51 -30.97 -4.51 -16.76
CA ASP A 51 -31.66 -5.40 -15.83
C ASP A 51 -30.66 -6.28 -15.05
N GLY A 52 -31.04 -6.68 -13.83
CA GLY A 52 -30.22 -7.52 -12.95
C GLY A 52 -29.93 -6.88 -11.58
N PRO A 53 -28.96 -7.43 -10.82
CA PRO A 53 -28.54 -6.85 -9.55
C PRO A 53 -28.09 -5.40 -9.70
N ASP A 54 -28.18 -4.61 -8.63
CA ASP A 54 -27.70 -3.23 -8.65
C ASP A 54 -26.19 -3.16 -8.91
N ALA A 55 -25.80 -2.25 -9.80
CA ALA A 55 -24.43 -1.78 -9.87
C ALA A 55 -23.97 -1.30 -8.49
N ALA A 56 -22.71 -1.53 -8.12
CA ALA A 56 -22.19 -1.24 -6.78
C ALA A 56 -22.47 0.21 -6.32
N LEU A 57 -22.30 1.19 -7.23
CA LEU A 57 -22.59 2.60 -6.94
C LEU A 57 -24.09 2.84 -6.66
N TRP A 58 -24.98 2.16 -7.38
CA TRP A 58 -26.41 2.27 -7.16
C TRP A 58 -26.85 1.60 -5.87
N ALA A 59 -26.31 0.42 -5.57
CA ALA A 59 -26.54 -0.28 -4.31
C ALA A 59 -26.12 0.58 -3.10
N ASP A 60 -24.93 1.19 -3.14
CA ASP A 60 -24.41 2.05 -2.07
C ASP A 60 -25.28 3.30 -1.85
N VAL A 61 -25.68 3.98 -2.93
CA VAL A 61 -26.56 5.15 -2.83
C VAL A 61 -27.91 4.79 -2.22
N LYS A 62 -28.53 3.67 -2.66
CA LYS A 62 -29.79 3.18 -2.06
C LYS A 62 -29.63 2.83 -0.59
N ALA A 63 -28.58 2.11 -0.23
CA ALA A 63 -28.34 1.71 1.17
C ALA A 63 -28.12 2.93 2.08
N LYS A 64 -27.43 3.97 1.60
CA LYS A 64 -27.24 5.23 2.35
C LYS A 64 -28.54 6.01 2.51
N ALA A 65 -29.33 6.14 1.44
CA ALA A 65 -30.62 6.81 1.49
C ALA A 65 -31.57 6.10 2.48
N GLU A 66 -31.67 4.77 2.41
CA GLU A 66 -32.51 3.98 3.30
C GLU A 66 -32.07 4.09 4.76
N ARG A 67 -30.76 4.13 5.03
CA ARG A 67 -30.23 4.35 6.38
C ARG A 67 -30.65 5.71 6.95
N LEU A 68 -30.63 6.77 6.14
CA LEU A 68 -31.05 8.11 6.57
C LEU A 68 -32.55 8.20 6.84
N VAL A 69 -33.35 7.52 6.01
CA VAL A 69 -34.81 7.39 6.22
C VAL A 69 -35.09 6.62 7.50
N SER A 70 -34.47 5.46 7.69
CA SER A 70 -34.62 4.63 8.88
C SER A 70 -34.18 5.35 10.16
N ALA A 71 -33.21 6.26 10.06
CA ALA A 71 -32.76 7.10 11.17
C ALA A 71 -33.63 8.35 11.41
N GLY A 72 -34.71 8.55 10.64
CA GLY A 72 -35.57 9.74 10.73
C GLY A 72 -34.87 11.06 10.37
N THR A 73 -33.68 10.99 9.78
CA THR A 73 -32.87 12.17 9.41
C THR A 73 -33.26 12.73 8.05
N LEU A 74 -33.91 11.92 7.21
CA LEU A 74 -34.35 12.29 5.87
C LEU A 74 -35.77 11.78 5.60
N PRO A 75 -36.74 12.64 5.24
CA PRO A 75 -38.08 12.21 4.86
C PRO A 75 -38.06 11.29 3.62
N ARG A 76 -38.97 10.30 3.55
CA ARG A 76 -39.03 9.34 2.43
C ARG A 76 -39.16 10.02 1.06
N ALA A 77 -40.03 11.03 0.95
CA ALA A 77 -40.24 11.75 -0.30
C ALA A 77 -38.96 12.48 -0.79
N GLU A 78 -38.17 13.03 0.13
CA GLU A 78 -36.89 13.68 -0.19
C GLU A 78 -35.83 12.63 -0.59
N ALA A 79 -35.80 11.49 0.10
CA ALA A 79 -34.93 10.37 -0.28
C ALA A 79 -35.25 9.85 -1.68
N ASP A 80 -36.54 9.69 -2.03
CA ASP A 80 -36.97 9.22 -3.34
C ASP A 80 -36.59 10.22 -4.45
N ALA A 81 -36.70 11.53 -4.19
CA ALA A 81 -36.24 12.57 -5.11
C ALA A 81 -34.71 12.51 -5.34
N LEU A 82 -33.93 12.39 -4.26
CA LEU A 82 -32.47 12.25 -4.33
C LEU A 82 -32.05 10.96 -5.06
N LEU A 83 -32.80 9.86 -4.88
CA LEU A 83 -32.58 8.61 -5.60
C LEU A 83 -32.87 8.75 -7.10
N ALA A 84 -33.90 9.50 -7.49
CA ALA A 84 -34.18 9.78 -8.89
C ALA A 84 -33.07 10.63 -9.54
N GLU A 85 -32.58 11.67 -8.85
CA GLU A 85 -31.44 12.48 -9.29
C GLU A 85 -30.17 11.62 -9.42
N ALA A 86 -29.87 10.80 -8.42
CA ALA A 86 -28.71 9.92 -8.44
C ALA A 86 -28.81 8.89 -9.58
N ARG A 87 -29.98 8.31 -9.82
CA ARG A 87 -30.21 7.38 -10.94
C ARG A 87 -29.91 8.04 -12.28
N ALA A 88 -30.41 9.26 -12.50
CA ALA A 88 -30.15 10.01 -13.72
C ALA A 88 -28.64 10.31 -13.90
N ALA A 89 -27.96 10.72 -12.84
CA ALA A 89 -26.53 10.99 -12.85
C ALA A 89 -25.69 9.73 -13.12
N ILE A 90 -26.06 8.59 -12.51
CA ILE A 90 -25.40 7.29 -12.73
C ILE A 90 -25.58 6.85 -14.18
N LEU A 91 -26.80 6.92 -14.74
CA LEU A 91 -27.06 6.57 -16.13
C LEU A 91 -26.22 7.39 -17.13
N ALA A 92 -25.96 8.67 -16.82
CA ALA A 92 -25.11 9.53 -17.65
C ALA A 92 -23.65 9.06 -17.73
N LEU A 93 -23.21 8.13 -16.89
CA LEU A 93 -21.87 7.52 -16.95
C LEU A 93 -21.73 6.56 -18.14
N LYS A 94 -22.80 5.88 -18.55
CA LYS A 94 -22.75 4.78 -19.54
C LYS A 94 -22.18 5.24 -20.89
N PRO A 95 -22.62 6.36 -21.49
CA PRO A 95 -22.03 6.83 -22.75
C PRO A 95 -20.55 7.20 -22.63
N ALA A 96 -20.13 7.73 -21.48
CA ALA A 96 -18.73 8.13 -21.25
C ALA A 96 -17.81 6.91 -21.13
N TYR A 97 -18.21 5.90 -20.37
CA TYR A 97 -17.49 4.62 -20.31
C TYR A 97 -17.55 3.85 -21.64
N GLY A 98 -18.64 3.95 -22.40
CA GLY A 98 -18.72 3.41 -23.77
C GLY A 98 -17.58 3.92 -24.66
N ARG A 99 -17.32 5.24 -24.66
CA ARG A 99 -16.19 5.81 -25.41
C ARG A 99 -14.81 5.31 -24.93
N VAL A 100 -14.67 5.04 -23.63
CA VAL A 100 -13.44 4.45 -23.07
C VAL A 100 -13.26 3.01 -23.56
N ILE A 101 -14.32 2.22 -23.55
CA ILE A 101 -14.33 0.84 -24.06
C ILE A 101 -14.00 0.83 -25.55
N ASP A 102 -14.64 1.68 -26.35
CA ASP A 102 -14.41 1.76 -27.80
C ASP A 102 -12.94 2.08 -28.12
N TRP A 103 -12.36 3.06 -27.42
CA TRP A 103 -10.93 3.36 -27.56
C TRP A 103 -10.06 2.18 -27.14
N ALA A 104 -10.36 1.53 -26.02
CA ALA A 104 -9.54 0.42 -25.52
C ALA A 104 -9.58 -0.79 -26.47
N VAL A 105 -10.76 -1.14 -26.99
CA VAL A 105 -10.95 -2.19 -28.00
C VAL A 105 -10.16 -1.87 -29.27
N ALA A 106 -10.23 -0.63 -29.76
CA ALA A 106 -9.47 -0.18 -30.93
C ALA A 106 -7.95 -0.21 -30.70
N SER A 107 -7.50 -0.02 -29.47
CA SER A 107 -6.08 0.01 -29.11
C SER A 107 -5.48 -1.39 -28.96
N LEU A 108 -6.30 -2.37 -28.56
CA LEU A 108 -5.89 -3.73 -28.19
C LEU A 108 -5.01 -4.45 -29.24
N PRO A 109 -5.27 -4.38 -30.57
CA PRO A 109 -4.43 -5.03 -31.57
C PRO A 109 -3.00 -4.51 -31.63
N THR A 110 -2.76 -3.29 -31.14
CA THR A 110 -1.46 -2.60 -31.20
C THR A 110 -0.83 -2.37 -29.82
N ALA A 111 -1.46 -2.87 -28.76
CA ALA A 111 -0.99 -2.69 -27.40
C ALA A 111 0.24 -3.59 -27.13
N PRO A 112 1.36 -3.04 -26.61
CA PRO A 112 2.58 -3.81 -26.37
C PRO A 112 2.40 -4.83 -25.23
N SER A 113 3.16 -5.93 -25.28
CA SER A 113 3.14 -6.99 -24.26
C SER A 113 4.52 -7.63 -24.07
N GLY A 114 4.68 -8.43 -23.01
CA GLY A 114 5.93 -9.13 -22.70
C GLY A 114 6.96 -8.21 -22.04
N ARG A 115 7.80 -7.55 -22.85
CA ARG A 115 8.81 -6.59 -22.35
C ARG A 115 8.21 -5.18 -22.40
N VAL A 116 7.57 -4.80 -21.30
CA VAL A 116 6.88 -3.52 -21.13
C VAL A 116 7.31 -2.85 -19.83
N GLY A 117 7.22 -1.53 -19.78
CA GLY A 117 7.65 -0.70 -18.66
C GLY A 117 8.36 0.55 -19.15
N ALA A 118 8.80 1.41 -18.21
CA ALA A 118 9.42 2.69 -18.54
C ALA A 118 10.53 2.58 -19.59
N GLY A 119 11.45 1.62 -19.46
CA GLY A 119 12.56 1.42 -20.41
C GLY A 119 12.15 1.10 -21.86
N SER A 120 10.90 0.67 -22.11
CA SER A 120 10.38 0.41 -23.45
C SER A 120 9.77 1.65 -24.14
N LEU A 121 9.61 2.75 -23.40
CA LEU A 121 8.99 3.98 -23.90
C LEU A 121 10.01 4.93 -24.55
N PRO A 122 9.57 5.81 -25.48
CA PRO A 122 10.39 6.93 -25.94
C PRO A 122 10.86 7.81 -24.76
N GLY A 123 12.17 8.03 -24.62
CA GLY A 123 12.74 8.75 -23.47
C GLY A 123 12.67 7.98 -22.13
N GLY A 124 12.38 6.68 -22.18
CA GLY A 124 12.08 5.84 -21.03
C GLY A 124 13.12 5.81 -19.92
N ALA A 125 14.41 5.82 -20.25
CA ALA A 125 15.48 5.82 -19.26
C ALA A 125 15.50 7.11 -18.42
N ALA A 126 15.32 8.27 -19.06
CA ALA A 126 15.26 9.56 -18.35
C ALA A 126 13.99 9.67 -17.51
N TYR A 127 12.86 9.19 -18.05
CA TYR A 127 11.60 9.08 -17.30
C TYR A 127 11.77 8.20 -16.06
N TYR A 128 12.33 7.00 -16.19
CA TYR A 128 12.52 6.09 -15.07
C TYR A 128 13.48 6.66 -14.01
N ALA A 129 14.58 7.29 -14.42
CA ALA A 129 15.48 7.95 -13.48
C ALA A 129 14.77 9.07 -12.68
N ASN A 130 13.89 9.84 -13.32
CA ASN A 130 13.06 10.82 -12.65
C ASN A 130 12.05 10.17 -11.69
N GLU A 131 11.38 9.09 -12.11
CA GLU A 131 10.45 8.35 -11.26
C GLU A 131 11.15 7.75 -10.02
N LEU A 132 12.36 7.21 -10.16
CA LEU A 132 13.17 6.77 -9.03
C LEU A 132 13.45 7.92 -8.07
N LYS A 133 13.81 9.10 -8.57
CA LYS A 133 14.03 10.29 -7.74
C LYS A 133 12.76 10.74 -7.03
N LEU A 134 11.61 10.74 -7.69
CA LEU A 134 10.34 11.13 -7.08
C LEU A 134 9.89 10.14 -5.99
N ASN A 135 10.02 8.83 -6.26
CA ASN A 135 9.52 7.80 -5.37
C ASN A 135 10.47 7.47 -4.21
N THR A 136 11.79 7.56 -4.43
CA THR A 136 12.80 7.35 -3.38
C THR A 136 13.20 8.64 -2.66
N THR A 137 13.06 9.80 -3.32
CA THR A 137 13.57 11.10 -2.86
C THR A 137 15.10 11.15 -2.66
N THR A 138 15.80 10.25 -3.34
CA THR A 138 17.27 10.14 -3.39
C THR A 138 17.77 10.35 -4.82
N ASP A 139 19.10 10.43 -4.99
CA ASP A 139 19.74 10.42 -6.30
C ASP A 139 20.28 9.01 -6.68
N LEU A 140 19.75 7.94 -6.05
CA LEU A 140 20.16 6.58 -6.36
C LEU A 140 19.77 6.19 -7.79
N THR A 141 20.73 5.62 -8.51
CA THR A 141 20.52 5.08 -9.85
C THR A 141 19.80 3.72 -9.79
N ALA A 142 19.18 3.33 -10.90
CA ALA A 142 18.55 2.01 -11.05
C ALA A 142 19.52 0.86 -10.75
N GLU A 143 20.79 0.98 -11.17
CA GLU A 143 21.80 -0.05 -10.89
C GLU A 143 22.10 -0.15 -9.40
N GLN A 144 22.28 0.99 -8.71
CA GLN A 144 22.51 0.99 -7.26
C GLN A 144 21.31 0.38 -6.51
N ILE A 145 20.08 0.74 -6.88
CA ILE A 145 18.87 0.18 -6.26
C ILE A 145 18.76 -1.33 -6.51
N HIS A 146 19.09 -1.79 -7.72
CA HIS A 146 19.10 -3.21 -8.03
C HIS A 146 20.10 -3.99 -7.15
N GLN A 147 21.32 -3.48 -7.04
CA GLN A 147 22.37 -4.10 -6.21
C GLN A 147 22.03 -4.05 -4.72
N ILE A 148 21.39 -2.98 -4.24
CA ILE A 148 20.85 -2.91 -2.87
C ILE A 148 19.80 -4.00 -2.67
N GLY A 149 18.87 -4.17 -3.62
CA GLY A 149 17.85 -5.22 -3.60
C GLY A 149 18.45 -6.62 -3.45
N LEU A 150 19.43 -6.96 -4.29
CA LEU A 150 20.10 -8.28 -4.24
C LEU A 150 20.81 -8.51 -2.90
N LYS A 151 21.49 -7.49 -2.35
CA LYS A 151 22.14 -7.57 -1.04
C LYS A 151 21.14 -7.77 0.09
N GLU A 152 20.04 -7.04 0.07
CA GLU A 152 19.00 -7.13 1.09
C GLU A 152 18.27 -8.47 1.05
N VAL A 153 17.99 -9.01 -0.14
CA VAL A 153 17.48 -10.38 -0.30
C VAL A 153 18.41 -11.37 0.40
N ALA A 154 19.70 -11.35 0.10
CA ALA A 154 20.67 -12.28 0.68
C ALA A 154 20.77 -12.13 2.21
N ARG A 155 20.77 -10.89 2.73
CA ARG A 155 20.79 -10.62 4.18
C ARG A 155 19.55 -11.20 4.86
N ILE A 156 18.37 -10.92 4.32
CA ILE A 156 17.09 -11.34 4.92
C ILE A 156 16.97 -12.87 4.90
N GLU A 157 17.35 -13.53 3.81
CA GLU A 157 17.34 -15.00 3.75
C GLU A 157 18.28 -15.62 4.79
N ALA A 158 19.44 -15.03 5.04
CA ALA A 158 20.36 -15.49 6.09
C ALA A 158 19.76 -15.31 7.50
N GLU A 159 19.04 -14.21 7.75
CA GLU A 159 18.32 -14.00 9.02
C GLU A 159 17.15 -14.98 9.20
N GLN A 160 16.43 -15.30 8.12
CA GLN A 160 15.40 -16.35 8.14
C GLN A 160 15.99 -17.72 8.47
N ASP A 161 17.14 -18.08 7.88
CA ASP A 161 17.84 -19.33 8.20
C ASP A 161 18.27 -19.37 9.68
N ALA A 162 18.69 -18.23 10.24
CA ALA A 162 19.04 -18.12 11.65
C ALA A 162 17.81 -18.30 12.57
N LEU A 163 16.66 -17.70 12.23
CA LEU A 163 15.41 -17.91 12.98
C LEU A 163 14.90 -19.34 12.86
N ALA A 164 15.02 -19.96 11.67
CA ALA A 164 14.64 -21.36 11.49
C ALA A 164 15.45 -22.30 12.39
N LYS A 165 16.76 -22.08 12.49
CA LYS A 165 17.64 -22.82 13.41
C LYS A 165 17.24 -22.64 14.87
N LYS A 166 16.88 -21.41 15.28
CA LYS A 166 16.34 -21.15 16.63
C LYS A 166 15.02 -21.88 16.90
N ALA A 167 14.20 -22.10 15.87
CA ALA A 167 12.98 -22.89 15.95
C ALA A 167 13.23 -24.42 15.87
N GLY A 168 14.49 -24.87 15.84
CA GLY A 168 14.82 -26.29 15.75
C GLY A 168 14.71 -26.90 14.35
N LEU A 169 14.66 -26.06 13.31
CA LEU A 169 14.61 -26.49 11.90
C LEU A 169 15.95 -26.25 11.20
N ALA A 170 16.20 -26.99 10.11
CA ALA A 170 17.48 -26.92 9.40
C ALA A 170 17.75 -25.55 8.75
N ASP A 171 16.74 -24.98 8.09
CA ASP A 171 16.83 -23.74 7.32
C ASP A 171 15.43 -23.13 7.10
N ARG A 172 15.38 -21.97 6.40
CA ARG A 172 14.11 -21.30 6.08
C ARG A 172 13.18 -22.15 5.22
N LYS A 173 13.69 -23.04 4.37
CA LYS A 173 12.86 -23.90 3.50
C LYS A 173 12.11 -24.93 4.35
N ALA A 174 12.79 -25.55 5.31
CA ALA A 174 12.16 -26.42 6.30
C ALA A 174 11.11 -25.66 7.13
N PHE A 175 11.40 -24.40 7.50
CA PHE A 175 10.43 -23.53 8.19
C PHE A 175 9.18 -23.30 7.36
N TYR A 176 9.31 -22.83 6.11
CA TYR A 176 8.17 -22.63 5.21
C TYR A 176 7.37 -23.92 4.98
N ALA A 177 8.04 -25.07 4.81
CA ALA A 177 7.38 -26.35 4.62
C ALA A 177 6.54 -26.75 5.86
N GLN A 178 7.09 -26.56 7.06
CA GLN A 178 6.35 -26.80 8.30
C GLN A 178 5.14 -25.86 8.42
N ARG A 179 5.30 -24.57 8.12
CA ARG A 179 4.19 -23.60 8.15
C ARG A 179 3.07 -23.99 7.18
N ALA A 180 3.41 -24.38 5.96
CA ALA A 180 2.42 -24.83 4.96
C ALA A 180 1.66 -26.10 5.41
N GLN A 181 2.30 -26.99 6.16
CA GLN A 181 1.64 -28.18 6.73
C GLN A 181 0.69 -27.82 7.89
N LEU A 182 1.09 -26.87 8.75
CA LEU A 182 0.29 -26.43 9.90
C LEU A 182 -0.90 -25.54 9.49
N PHE A 183 -0.70 -24.72 8.45
CA PHE A 183 -1.66 -23.74 7.95
C PHE A 183 -1.92 -23.97 6.45
N PRO A 184 -2.54 -25.11 6.08
CA PRO A 184 -2.87 -25.38 4.69
C PRO A 184 -3.93 -24.40 4.19
N ASP A 185 -3.98 -24.21 2.87
CA ASP A 185 -4.93 -23.31 2.22
C ASP A 185 -6.37 -23.63 2.62
N ARG A 186 -7.04 -22.63 3.22
CA ARG A 186 -8.44 -22.69 3.62
C ARG A 186 -9.14 -21.40 3.24
N PRO A 187 -10.37 -21.44 2.72
CA PRO A 187 -11.11 -20.22 2.44
C PRO A 187 -11.48 -19.51 3.76
N PHE A 188 -11.71 -18.20 3.70
CA PHE A 188 -12.34 -17.47 4.80
C PHE A 188 -13.82 -17.84 4.96
N ASP A 189 -14.20 -18.32 6.14
CA ASP A 189 -15.58 -18.35 6.63
C ASP A 189 -15.80 -17.25 7.68
N ASP A 190 -17.03 -17.12 8.21
CA ASP A 190 -17.36 -16.07 9.16
C ASP A 190 -16.65 -16.22 10.50
N ALA A 191 -16.36 -17.46 10.93
CA ALA A 191 -15.62 -17.72 12.16
C ALA A 191 -14.15 -17.29 12.01
N ALA A 192 -13.52 -17.62 10.88
CA ALA A 192 -12.16 -17.21 10.55
C ALA A 192 -12.03 -15.69 10.43
N ARG A 193 -13.01 -15.02 9.80
CA ARG A 193 -13.07 -13.55 9.73
C ARG A 193 -13.13 -12.92 11.11
N ALA A 194 -14.03 -13.41 11.97
CA ALA A 194 -14.18 -12.91 13.33
C ALA A 194 -12.92 -13.14 14.18
N ALA A 195 -12.30 -14.32 14.05
CA ALA A 195 -11.06 -14.66 14.74
C ALA A 195 -9.90 -13.76 14.30
N TYR A 196 -9.74 -13.52 12.99
CA TYR A 196 -8.71 -12.63 12.45
C TYR A 196 -8.86 -11.20 13.00
N LEU A 197 -10.07 -10.63 12.91
CA LEU A 197 -10.31 -9.25 13.38
C LEU A 197 -10.12 -9.12 14.89
N LYS A 198 -10.54 -10.13 15.67
CA LYS A 198 -10.33 -10.17 17.12
C LYS A 198 -8.83 -10.18 17.45
N GLU A 199 -8.06 -11.04 16.80
CA GLU A 199 -6.63 -11.15 17.04
C GLU A 199 -5.87 -9.90 16.60
N ALA A 200 -6.21 -9.35 15.42
CA ALA A 200 -5.63 -8.11 14.92
C ALA A 200 -5.84 -6.94 15.90
N ASN A 201 -7.07 -6.74 16.37
CA ASN A 201 -7.37 -5.68 17.33
C ASN A 201 -6.74 -5.95 18.71
N ARG A 202 -6.67 -7.20 19.17
CA ARG A 202 -5.95 -7.57 20.40
C ARG A 202 -4.47 -7.19 20.29
N PHE A 203 -3.83 -7.55 19.18
CA PHE A 203 -2.42 -7.27 18.96
C PHE A 203 -2.13 -5.76 18.83
N VAL A 204 -2.97 -5.01 18.11
CA VAL A 204 -2.90 -3.54 18.08
C VAL A 204 -2.98 -2.96 19.50
N GLY A 205 -3.91 -3.45 20.32
CA GLY A 205 -4.02 -3.05 21.73
C GLY A 205 -2.75 -3.35 22.53
N HIS A 206 -2.16 -4.52 22.34
CA HIS A 206 -0.90 -4.92 22.98
C HIS A 206 0.27 -4.02 22.56
N VAL A 207 0.48 -3.80 21.27
CA VAL A 207 1.59 -2.96 20.79
C VAL A 207 1.45 -1.53 21.30
N ARG A 208 0.23 -0.99 21.43
CA ARG A 208 -0.01 0.34 22.03
C ARG A 208 0.54 0.44 23.46
N THR A 209 0.53 -0.64 24.25
CA THR A 209 1.08 -0.61 25.61
C THR A 209 2.61 -0.55 25.63
N LEU A 210 3.27 -0.92 24.54
CA LEU A 210 4.73 -0.97 24.42
C LEU A 210 5.34 0.35 23.91
N LEU A 211 4.54 1.33 23.49
CA LEU A 211 5.03 2.54 22.82
C LEU A 211 5.76 3.54 23.74
N GLY A 212 5.49 3.54 25.05
CA GLY A 212 5.98 4.55 25.99
C GLY A 212 7.51 4.74 26.01
N PRO A 213 8.31 3.66 26.00
CA PRO A 213 9.77 3.75 25.90
C PRO A 213 10.30 4.20 24.52
N TRP A 214 9.46 4.20 23.49
CA TRP A 214 9.87 4.37 22.09
C TRP A 214 9.46 5.71 21.49
N PHE A 215 8.47 6.40 22.09
CA PHE A 215 7.91 7.64 21.59
C PHE A 215 7.65 8.64 22.71
N GLY A 216 7.89 9.92 22.45
CA GLY A 216 7.40 10.99 23.31
C GLY A 216 5.96 11.37 22.96
N THR A 217 5.60 11.29 21.68
CA THR A 217 4.25 11.57 21.17
C THR A 217 3.50 10.29 20.87
N LEU A 218 2.50 9.97 21.70
CA LEU A 218 1.66 8.78 21.55
C LEU A 218 0.40 9.04 20.70
N PRO A 219 -0.19 7.99 20.08
CA PRO A 219 -1.45 8.12 19.37
C PRO A 219 -2.59 8.48 20.33
N ALA A 220 -3.38 9.51 19.98
CA ALA A 220 -4.41 10.05 20.86
C ALA A 220 -5.82 9.53 20.52
N TYR A 221 -6.08 9.18 19.27
CA TYR A 221 -7.37 8.70 18.80
C TYR A 221 -7.45 7.17 18.75
N GLY A 222 -8.69 6.69 18.58
CA GLY A 222 -8.98 5.28 18.37
C GLY A 222 -8.33 4.76 17.10
N ILE A 223 -7.82 3.54 17.17
CA ILE A 223 -7.25 2.80 16.03
C ILE A 223 -7.89 1.42 16.06
N GLU A 224 -8.50 1.00 14.95
CA GLU A 224 -9.19 -0.28 14.83
C GLU A 224 -8.85 -0.99 13.52
N VAL A 225 -8.90 -2.32 13.55
CA VAL A 225 -8.76 -3.16 12.36
C VAL A 225 -10.15 -3.63 11.96
N VAL A 226 -10.52 -3.36 10.71
CA VAL A 226 -11.84 -3.64 10.16
C VAL A 226 -11.74 -4.38 8.83
N ARG A 227 -12.77 -5.14 8.48
CA ARG A 227 -12.87 -5.76 7.16
C ARG A 227 -13.11 -4.70 6.09
N GLU A 228 -12.49 -4.86 4.94
CA GLU A 228 -12.78 -4.08 3.73
C GLU A 228 -14.29 -4.15 3.42
N PRO A 229 -14.95 -3.02 3.08
CA PRO A 229 -16.32 -3.04 2.60
C PRO A 229 -16.52 -4.03 1.44
N ALA A 230 -17.62 -4.79 1.48
CA ALA A 230 -17.87 -5.87 0.54
C ALA A 230 -17.85 -5.46 -0.95
N PHE A 231 -18.09 -4.19 -1.28
CA PHE A 231 -18.07 -3.70 -2.66
C PHE A 231 -16.66 -3.52 -3.23
N SER A 232 -15.64 -3.39 -2.37
CA SER A 232 -14.24 -3.17 -2.74
C SER A 232 -13.33 -4.33 -2.30
N GLU A 233 -13.88 -5.30 -1.55
CA GLU A 233 -13.14 -6.44 -1.07
C GLU A 233 -12.89 -7.47 -2.18
N VAL A 234 -11.61 -7.72 -2.49
CA VAL A 234 -11.17 -8.72 -3.48
C VAL A 234 -10.25 -9.79 -2.87
N PRO A 235 -10.24 -11.04 -3.39
CA PRO A 235 -9.27 -12.05 -2.99
C PRO A 235 -7.83 -11.58 -3.20
N GLY A 236 -6.99 -11.70 -2.17
CA GLY A 236 -5.59 -11.27 -2.24
C GLY A 236 -5.37 -9.76 -2.24
N GLY A 237 -6.42 -8.95 -2.01
CA GLY A 237 -6.29 -7.49 -1.91
C GLY A 237 -5.30 -7.04 -0.82
N ALA A 238 -4.61 -5.94 -1.08
CA ALA A 238 -3.68 -5.33 -0.12
C ALA A 238 -4.47 -4.64 1.00
N ALA A 239 -4.04 -4.86 2.25
CA ALA A 239 -4.55 -4.06 3.36
C ALA A 239 -4.12 -2.60 3.20
N HIS A 240 -4.86 -1.69 3.83
CA HIS A 240 -4.51 -0.28 3.81
C HIS A 240 -4.97 0.47 5.06
N ALA A 241 -4.19 1.48 5.43
CA ALA A 241 -4.49 2.38 6.52
C ALA A 241 -5.25 3.63 6.09
N SER A 242 -6.11 4.13 6.99
CA SER A 242 -6.70 5.46 6.90
C SER A 242 -6.47 6.23 8.20
N ALA A 243 -6.12 7.52 8.06
CA ALA A 243 -5.99 8.41 9.20
C ALA A 243 -7.36 8.67 9.88
N PRO A 244 -7.38 8.99 11.18
CA PRO A 244 -8.60 9.41 11.86
C PRO A 244 -9.12 10.74 11.30
N SER A 245 -10.38 11.10 11.61
CA SER A 245 -10.84 12.47 11.35
C SER A 245 -10.08 13.47 12.25
N PRO A 246 -9.92 14.75 11.86
CA PRO A 246 -9.22 15.74 12.69
C PRO A 246 -9.81 15.96 14.07
N ASP A 247 -11.09 15.62 14.28
CA ASP A 247 -11.78 15.69 15.57
C ASP A 247 -11.78 14.34 16.33
N GLY A 248 -11.15 13.30 15.78
CA GLY A 248 -11.05 11.96 16.38
C GLY A 248 -12.35 11.16 16.39
N LYS A 249 -13.48 11.70 15.92
CA LYS A 249 -14.78 11.01 15.94
C LYS A 249 -14.79 9.77 15.05
N ARG A 250 -14.12 9.83 13.89
CA ARG A 250 -13.83 8.67 13.08
C ARG A 250 -12.45 8.16 13.46
N PRO A 251 -12.32 6.93 13.97
CA PRO A 251 -11.02 6.37 14.33
C PRO A 251 -10.15 6.17 13.09
N ALA A 252 -8.85 6.01 13.31
CA ALA A 252 -7.97 5.48 12.30
C ALA A 252 -8.34 4.01 12.05
N ARG A 253 -8.23 3.57 10.80
CA ARG A 253 -8.62 2.20 10.43
C ARG A 253 -7.54 1.53 9.62
N THR A 254 -7.28 0.28 9.94
CA THR A 254 -6.63 -0.66 9.03
C THR A 254 -7.73 -1.51 8.40
N TYR A 255 -7.84 -1.44 7.08
CA TYR A 255 -8.78 -2.23 6.31
C TYR A 255 -8.11 -3.51 5.79
N VAL A 256 -8.73 -4.66 6.01
CA VAL A 256 -8.20 -5.97 5.60
C VAL A 256 -9.18 -6.73 4.71
N HIS A 257 -8.64 -7.38 3.68
CA HIS A 257 -9.38 -8.25 2.78
C HIS A 257 -9.44 -9.67 3.36
N LEU A 258 -10.64 -10.15 3.71
CA LEU A 258 -10.90 -11.44 4.35
C LEU A 258 -11.83 -12.31 3.49
N VAL A 259 -11.48 -12.38 2.20
CA VAL A 259 -12.10 -13.24 1.17
C VAL A 259 -11.00 -13.99 0.41
N GLY A 260 -11.37 -15.10 -0.22
CA GLY A 260 -10.39 -16.02 -0.80
C GLY A 260 -9.73 -16.86 0.29
N THR A 261 -8.44 -17.17 0.10
CA THR A 261 -7.67 -18.06 0.97
C THR A 261 -7.08 -17.32 2.17
N GLN A 262 -7.15 -17.95 3.34
CA GLN A 262 -6.50 -17.51 4.57
C GLN A 262 -4.98 -17.51 4.37
N LYS A 263 -4.32 -16.49 4.91
CA LYS A 263 -2.85 -16.43 4.98
C LYS A 263 -2.37 -17.16 6.23
N ASP A 264 -1.07 -17.42 6.29
CA ASP A 264 -0.41 -17.81 7.54
C ASP A 264 -0.77 -16.79 8.66
N PRO A 265 -1.34 -17.24 9.79
CA PRO A 265 -1.78 -16.33 10.85
C PRO A 265 -0.64 -15.54 11.50
N ALA A 266 0.61 -16.01 11.42
CA ALA A 266 1.75 -15.25 11.94
C ALA A 266 2.06 -14.00 11.10
N ALA A 267 1.65 -13.96 9.82
CA ALA A 267 1.82 -12.78 8.96
C ALA A 267 0.92 -11.60 9.38
N LEU A 268 -0.11 -11.84 10.21
CA LEU A 268 -0.96 -10.79 10.76
C LEU A 268 -0.15 -9.78 11.58
N TYR A 269 0.80 -10.25 12.39
CA TYR A 269 1.50 -9.41 13.36
C TYR A 269 2.34 -8.32 12.69
N THR A 270 3.14 -8.69 11.68
CA THR A 270 3.92 -7.71 10.93
C THR A 270 3.03 -6.72 10.18
N LEU A 271 1.91 -7.20 9.60
CA LEU A 271 0.96 -6.33 8.92
C LEU A 271 0.35 -5.29 9.87
N MET A 272 0.02 -5.67 11.12
CA MET A 272 -0.52 -4.74 12.09
C MET A 272 0.52 -3.73 12.58
N CYS A 273 1.80 -4.12 12.64
CA CYS A 273 2.89 -3.17 12.89
C CYS A 273 3.03 -2.14 11.76
N HIS A 274 2.86 -2.58 10.51
CA HIS A 274 2.94 -1.75 9.32
C HIS A 274 1.74 -0.78 9.18
N GLU A 275 0.52 -1.30 9.22
CA GLU A 275 -0.69 -0.52 8.93
C GLU A 275 -1.24 0.22 10.15
N ALA A 276 -1.15 -0.38 11.33
CA ALA A 276 -1.78 0.15 12.53
C ALA A 276 -0.77 0.91 13.42
N VAL A 277 -0.15 0.20 14.36
CA VAL A 277 0.74 0.77 15.37
C VAL A 277 2.02 -0.05 15.43
N PRO A 278 3.21 0.57 15.41
CA PRO A 278 3.48 2.01 15.37
C PRO A 278 3.49 2.62 13.94
N GLY A 279 3.02 1.88 12.93
CA GLY A 279 3.04 2.29 11.53
C GLY A 279 2.01 3.35 11.11
N HIS A 280 1.30 3.10 10.02
CA HIS A 280 0.53 4.13 9.30
C HIS A 280 -0.61 4.78 10.08
N ASN A 281 -1.42 4.03 10.83
CA ASN A 281 -2.51 4.64 11.61
C ASN A 281 -1.96 5.56 12.70
N MET A 282 -0.86 5.20 13.38
CA MET A 282 -0.20 6.08 14.34
C MET A 282 0.40 7.32 13.66
N GLN A 283 1.09 7.15 12.54
CA GLN A 283 1.61 8.28 11.76
C GLN A 283 0.48 9.25 11.36
N GLY A 284 -0.64 8.72 10.85
CA GLY A 284 -1.82 9.48 10.46
C GLY A 284 -2.49 10.20 11.63
N ASP A 285 -2.62 9.52 12.78
CA ASP A 285 -3.12 10.13 14.03
C ASP A 285 -2.32 11.36 14.43
N ILE A 286 -1.00 11.24 14.45
CA ILE A 286 -0.12 12.35 14.81
C ILE A 286 -0.21 13.46 13.76
N GLN A 287 -0.23 13.12 12.48
CA GLN A 287 -0.28 14.09 11.39
C GLN A 287 -1.55 14.94 11.42
N VAL A 288 -2.74 14.34 11.60
CA VAL A 288 -4.00 15.12 11.60
C VAL A 288 -4.14 16.04 12.81
N ARG A 289 -3.39 15.77 13.88
CA ARG A 289 -3.36 16.62 15.09
C ARG A 289 -2.39 17.78 15.01
N GLN A 290 -1.52 17.83 13.99
CA GLN A 290 -0.58 18.94 13.81
C GLN A 290 -1.32 20.25 13.51
N LYS A 291 -0.89 21.34 14.16
CA LYS A 291 -1.44 22.69 13.99
C LYS A 291 -0.36 23.65 13.47
N GLY A 292 -0.77 24.68 12.74
CA GLY A 292 0.10 25.81 12.38
C GLY A 292 1.06 25.58 11.20
N GLY A 293 1.01 24.44 10.51
CA GLY A 293 1.82 24.17 9.32
C GLY A 293 1.19 24.65 8.00
N PRO A 294 1.98 24.83 6.93
CA PRO A 294 1.45 25.09 5.59
C PRO A 294 0.50 23.96 5.13
N LYS A 295 -0.68 24.33 4.64
CA LYS A 295 -1.75 23.37 4.29
C LYS A 295 -1.31 22.27 3.31
N PHE A 296 -0.40 22.56 2.39
CA PHE A 296 0.07 21.56 1.42
C PHE A 296 0.79 20.38 2.08
N ARG A 297 1.46 20.58 3.24
CA ARG A 297 2.13 19.50 3.98
C ARG A 297 1.15 18.52 4.65
N ALA A 298 -0.09 18.94 4.88
CA ALA A 298 -1.13 18.06 5.40
C ALA A 298 -1.66 17.09 4.35
N VAL A 299 -1.42 17.36 3.06
CA VAL A 299 -1.98 16.59 1.93
C VAL A 299 -0.91 16.00 1.01
N THR A 300 0.37 16.33 1.22
CA THR A 300 1.48 15.78 0.43
C THR A 300 2.01 14.52 1.10
N GLY A 301 2.14 13.45 0.32
CA GLY A 301 2.75 12.19 0.76
C GLY A 301 3.98 11.86 -0.06
N TYR A 302 5.03 11.35 0.59
CA TYR A 302 6.23 10.81 -0.03
C TYR A 302 6.29 9.31 0.25
N VAL A 303 6.25 8.51 -0.82
CA VAL A 303 6.22 7.04 -0.76
C VAL A 303 7.37 6.54 0.11
N ALA A 304 8.61 6.95 -0.18
CA ALA A 304 9.75 6.48 0.60
C ALA A 304 9.68 6.78 2.10
N PHE A 305 9.17 7.95 2.50
CA PHE A 305 9.04 8.24 3.92
C PHE A 305 7.90 7.46 4.57
N GLY A 306 6.71 7.46 3.94
CA GLY A 306 5.53 6.78 4.48
C GLY A 306 5.73 5.27 4.57
N GLU A 307 6.07 4.65 3.45
CA GLU A 307 6.26 3.20 3.34
C GLU A 307 7.54 2.73 4.02
N GLY A 308 8.59 3.56 3.99
CA GLY A 308 9.81 3.32 4.75
C GLY A 308 9.56 3.32 6.25
N TRP A 309 8.70 4.22 6.76
CA TRP A 309 8.25 4.21 8.15
C TRP A 309 7.46 2.95 8.48
N GLY A 310 6.54 2.53 7.63
CA GLY A 310 5.78 1.28 7.82
C GLY A 310 6.69 0.06 7.96
N LEU A 311 7.68 -0.09 7.06
CA LEU A 311 8.68 -1.16 7.12
C LEU A 311 9.62 -1.04 8.33
N TYR A 312 10.03 0.17 8.70
CA TYR A 312 10.82 0.40 9.90
C TYR A 312 10.03 0.03 11.16
N ALA A 313 8.72 0.33 11.20
CA ALA A 313 7.83 -0.04 12.28
C ALA A 313 7.70 -1.56 12.47
N GLU A 314 7.69 -2.32 11.37
CA GLU A 314 7.75 -3.79 11.41
C GLU A 314 9.00 -4.30 12.16
N ARG A 315 10.18 -3.75 11.83
CA ARG A 315 11.45 -4.06 12.53
C ARG A 315 11.42 -3.62 13.99
N MET A 316 10.92 -2.43 14.26
CA MET A 316 10.80 -1.91 15.63
C MET A 316 9.88 -2.76 16.51
N CYS A 317 8.82 -3.37 15.96
CA CYS A 317 8.01 -4.34 16.69
C CYS A 317 8.80 -5.56 17.18
N ALA A 318 9.77 -6.04 16.40
CA ALA A 318 10.69 -7.08 16.87
C ALA A 318 11.57 -6.58 18.01
N GLU A 319 12.13 -5.36 17.88
CA GLU A 319 12.97 -4.75 18.93
C GLU A 319 12.20 -4.46 20.23
N MET A 320 10.89 -4.21 20.13
CA MET A 320 9.96 -4.08 21.26
C MET A 320 9.60 -5.42 21.92
N ASN A 321 10.01 -6.56 21.35
CA ASN A 321 9.52 -7.89 21.70
C ASN A 321 7.97 -7.99 21.64
N ALA A 322 7.36 -7.31 20.66
CA ALA A 322 5.91 -7.32 20.51
C ALA A 322 5.39 -8.65 19.95
N PHE A 323 6.20 -9.35 19.15
CA PHE A 323 5.80 -10.58 18.50
C PHE A 323 5.63 -11.73 19.49
N PRO A 324 4.54 -12.52 19.38
CA PRO A 324 4.25 -13.57 20.34
C PRO A 324 5.17 -14.79 20.23
N ASP A 325 5.76 -15.03 19.06
CA ASP A 325 6.60 -16.20 18.81
C ASP A 325 7.59 -15.98 17.64
N ILE A 326 8.45 -16.98 17.41
CA ILE A 326 9.44 -16.97 16.32
C ILE A 326 8.76 -16.94 14.95
N ALA A 327 7.56 -17.50 14.79
CA ALA A 327 6.88 -17.51 13.51
C ALA A 327 6.43 -16.11 13.09
N ALA A 328 6.01 -15.28 14.05
CA ALA A 328 5.67 -13.88 13.81
C ALA A 328 6.90 -13.06 13.36
N ASP A 329 8.07 -13.22 13.99
CA ASP A 329 9.31 -12.55 13.55
C ASP A 329 9.83 -13.12 12.21
N PHE A 330 9.66 -14.42 11.97
CA PHE A 330 10.00 -15.02 10.69
C PHE A 330 9.10 -14.48 9.57
N MET A 331 7.79 -14.32 9.80
CA MET A 331 6.87 -13.70 8.84
C MET A 331 7.08 -12.19 8.68
N ARG A 332 7.66 -11.49 9.67
CA ARG A 332 8.19 -10.14 9.48
C ARG A 332 9.30 -10.14 8.42
N LEU A 333 10.26 -11.06 8.52
CA LEU A 333 11.33 -11.18 7.51
C LEU A 333 10.77 -11.61 6.14
N ASP A 334 9.75 -12.46 6.08
CA ASP A 334 9.05 -12.80 4.83
C ASP A 334 8.43 -11.56 4.16
N ALA A 335 7.75 -10.73 4.95
CA ALA A 335 7.21 -9.46 4.49
C ALA A 335 8.32 -8.51 4.01
N GLU A 336 9.44 -8.43 4.73
CA GLU A 336 10.60 -7.62 4.35
C GLU A 336 11.28 -8.12 3.06
N LEU A 337 11.42 -9.45 2.90
CA LEU A 337 11.98 -10.11 1.71
C LEU A 337 11.20 -9.74 0.46
N PHE A 338 9.86 -9.74 0.54
CA PHE A 338 8.99 -9.30 -0.55
C PHE A 338 9.28 -7.85 -0.96
N ARG A 339 9.51 -6.93 -0.01
CA ARG A 339 9.87 -5.53 -0.33
C ARG A 339 11.32 -5.36 -0.78
N ALA A 340 12.24 -6.24 -0.41
CA ALA A 340 13.58 -6.27 -0.99
C ALA A 340 13.53 -6.76 -2.45
N ALA A 341 12.76 -7.81 -2.73
CA ALA A 341 12.55 -8.33 -4.08
C ALA A 341 11.91 -7.29 -5.01
N ARG A 342 11.04 -6.42 -4.49
CA ARG A 342 10.49 -5.26 -5.23
C ARG A 342 11.58 -4.36 -5.83
N LEU A 343 12.69 -4.12 -5.13
CA LEU A 343 13.81 -3.32 -5.66
C LEU A 343 14.38 -3.94 -6.94
N VAL A 344 14.57 -5.26 -6.90
CA VAL A 344 15.17 -6.04 -7.99
C VAL A 344 14.20 -6.13 -9.17
N VAL A 345 12.91 -6.38 -8.90
CA VAL A 345 11.88 -6.51 -9.92
C VAL A 345 11.60 -5.18 -10.64
N ASP A 346 11.42 -4.09 -9.91
CA ASP A 346 11.12 -2.77 -10.48
C ASP A 346 12.26 -2.30 -11.41
N THR A 347 13.50 -2.37 -10.92
CA THR A 347 14.70 -2.06 -11.73
C THR A 347 14.94 -3.08 -12.84
N GLY A 348 14.56 -4.35 -12.61
CA GLY A 348 14.58 -5.41 -13.62
C GLY A 348 13.72 -5.07 -14.82
N LEU A 349 12.45 -4.74 -14.58
CA LEU A 349 11.46 -4.35 -15.58
C LEU A 349 11.86 -3.08 -16.33
N HIS A 350 12.36 -2.08 -15.61
CA HIS A 350 12.49 -0.73 -16.16
C HIS A 350 13.88 -0.36 -16.66
N ALA A 351 14.93 -1.04 -16.20
CA ALA A 351 16.32 -0.73 -16.56
C ALA A 351 17.13 -1.93 -17.05
N LYS A 352 16.74 -3.18 -16.72
CA LYS A 352 17.47 -4.40 -17.14
C LYS A 352 16.79 -5.22 -18.22
N GLY A 353 15.64 -4.76 -18.72
CA GLY A 353 14.95 -5.40 -19.86
C GLY A 353 14.24 -6.71 -19.52
N TRP A 354 13.91 -6.94 -18.25
CA TRP A 354 13.10 -8.09 -17.85
C TRP A 354 11.71 -8.02 -18.49
N SER A 355 11.20 -9.18 -18.89
CA SER A 355 9.79 -9.39 -19.24
C SER A 355 8.90 -9.49 -18.00
N GLU A 356 7.59 -9.34 -18.20
CA GLU A 356 6.58 -9.60 -17.15
C GLU A 356 6.79 -10.99 -16.51
N GLU A 357 7.04 -12.04 -17.31
CA GLU A 357 7.21 -13.40 -16.78
C GLU A 357 8.49 -13.57 -15.97
N GLU A 358 9.61 -12.97 -16.39
CA GLU A 358 10.86 -13.00 -15.60
C GLU A 358 10.68 -12.31 -14.25
N ALA A 359 10.00 -11.16 -14.24
CA ALA A 359 9.65 -10.43 -13.03
C ALA A 359 8.69 -11.23 -12.11
N VAL A 360 7.65 -11.86 -12.67
CA VAL A 360 6.70 -12.69 -11.92
C VAL A 360 7.41 -13.89 -11.31
N LYS A 361 8.25 -14.56 -12.08
CA LYS A 361 9.04 -15.70 -11.61
C LYS A 361 9.94 -15.29 -10.44
N TYR A 362 10.69 -14.20 -10.58
CA TYR A 362 11.56 -13.72 -9.51
C TYR A 362 10.78 -13.36 -8.24
N LEU A 363 9.67 -12.65 -8.38
CA LEU A 363 8.84 -12.26 -7.23
C LEU A 363 8.16 -13.46 -6.56
N ASN A 364 7.86 -14.52 -7.31
CA ASN A 364 7.33 -15.77 -6.78
C ASN A 364 8.40 -16.61 -6.06
N GLU A 365 9.54 -16.85 -6.71
CA GLU A 365 10.60 -17.72 -6.20
C GLU A 365 11.37 -17.07 -5.05
N THR A 366 11.78 -15.80 -5.23
CA THR A 366 12.58 -15.05 -4.24
C THR A 366 11.69 -14.24 -3.31
N GLY A 367 10.73 -13.50 -3.85
CA GLY A 367 9.81 -12.67 -3.06
C GLY A 367 8.70 -13.47 -2.36
N ARG A 368 8.62 -14.79 -2.57
CA ARG A 368 7.65 -15.72 -1.96
C ARG A 368 6.17 -15.35 -2.20
N ALA A 369 5.88 -14.49 -3.16
CA ALA A 369 4.51 -14.11 -3.50
C ALA A 369 3.82 -15.22 -4.31
N PRO A 370 2.59 -15.66 -3.96
CA PRO A 370 1.84 -16.61 -4.78
C PRO A 370 1.69 -16.11 -6.24
N PRO A 371 1.65 -16.99 -7.26
CA PRO A 371 1.71 -16.57 -8.67
C PRO A 371 0.72 -15.48 -9.08
N GLU A 372 -0.53 -15.57 -8.64
CA GLU A 372 -1.56 -14.56 -8.92
C GLU A 372 -1.25 -13.20 -8.29
N MET A 373 -0.77 -13.21 -7.04
CA MET A 373 -0.31 -12.00 -6.35
C MET A 373 0.92 -11.42 -7.04
N ALA A 374 1.89 -12.28 -7.39
CA ALA A 374 3.11 -11.87 -8.08
C ALA A 374 2.80 -11.19 -9.42
N ARG A 375 1.89 -11.75 -10.22
CA ARG A 375 1.44 -11.15 -11.48
C ARG A 375 0.72 -9.83 -11.29
N SER A 376 -0.21 -9.75 -10.35
CA SER A 376 -0.92 -8.51 -10.02
C SER A 376 0.07 -7.39 -9.63
N GLU A 377 1.04 -7.71 -8.78
CA GLU A 377 2.04 -6.78 -8.30
C GLU A 377 3.03 -6.37 -9.40
N VAL A 378 3.52 -7.30 -10.22
CA VAL A 378 4.38 -6.98 -11.37
C VAL A 378 3.68 -6.04 -12.36
N ARG A 379 2.40 -6.30 -12.65
CA ARG A 379 1.58 -5.41 -13.50
C ARG A 379 1.42 -4.02 -12.90
N ARG A 380 1.23 -3.93 -11.57
CA ARG A 380 1.26 -2.66 -10.85
C ARG A 380 2.62 -1.96 -11.04
N TYR A 381 3.73 -2.65 -10.86
CA TYR A 381 5.07 -2.06 -11.01
C TYR A 381 5.31 -1.56 -12.43
N ILE A 382 4.89 -2.31 -13.45
CA ILE A 382 4.92 -1.89 -14.87
C ILE A 382 4.21 -0.54 -15.06
N THR A 383 3.07 -0.34 -14.38
CA THR A 383 2.24 0.88 -14.50
C THR A 383 2.63 2.02 -13.56
N LEU A 384 3.42 1.74 -12.52
CA LEU A 384 3.87 2.71 -11.50
C LEU A 384 5.39 2.61 -11.31
N PRO A 385 6.20 3.00 -12.32
CA PRO A 385 7.64 2.79 -12.27
C PRO A 385 8.28 3.46 -11.05
N GLY A 386 9.14 2.75 -10.34
CA GLY A 386 9.89 3.28 -9.21
C GLY A 386 9.12 3.32 -7.89
N GLN A 387 7.78 3.26 -7.89
CA GLN A 387 6.98 3.33 -6.67
C GLN A 387 7.31 2.21 -5.69
N ALA A 388 7.51 0.99 -6.22
CA ALA A 388 7.84 -0.19 -5.42
C ALA A 388 9.22 -0.07 -4.72
N THR A 389 10.09 0.82 -5.22
CA THR A 389 11.42 1.02 -4.65
C THR A 389 11.43 1.87 -3.38
N GLY A 390 10.43 2.74 -3.22
CA GLY A 390 10.36 3.67 -2.09
C GLY A 390 10.30 2.97 -0.73
N TYR A 391 9.60 1.84 -0.65
CA TYR A 391 9.44 1.00 0.54
C TYR A 391 10.77 0.69 1.23
N LYS A 392 11.61 -0.13 0.58
CA LYS A 392 12.84 -0.63 1.19
C LYS A 392 13.93 0.44 1.24
N ILE A 393 14.03 1.33 0.24
CA ILE A 393 14.96 2.46 0.28
C ILE A 393 14.65 3.41 1.44
N GLY A 394 13.36 3.69 1.68
CA GLY A 394 12.90 4.48 2.82
C GLY A 394 13.28 3.87 4.16
N MET A 395 12.99 2.58 4.35
CA MET A 395 13.37 1.84 5.57
C MET A 395 14.88 1.91 5.81
N LEU A 396 15.68 1.64 4.78
CA LEU A 396 17.15 1.66 4.87
C LEU A 396 17.67 3.03 5.26
N LYS A 397 17.12 4.11 4.68
CA LYS A 397 17.53 5.46 5.05
C LYS A 397 17.16 5.81 6.49
N ILE A 398 15.96 5.44 6.97
CA ILE A 398 15.58 5.64 8.38
C ILE A 398 16.54 4.90 9.31
N MET A 399 16.89 3.65 8.99
CA MET A 399 17.84 2.86 9.77
C MET A 399 19.25 3.47 9.76
N GLU A 400 19.72 3.94 8.60
CA GLU A 400 20.99 4.63 8.44
C GLU A 400 21.04 5.90 9.32
N GLU A 401 19.99 6.73 9.27
CA GLU A 401 19.89 7.95 10.08
C GLU A 401 19.84 7.65 11.58
N CYS A 402 19.14 6.59 11.99
CA CYS A 402 19.10 6.14 13.38
C CYS A 402 20.49 5.70 13.86
N ALA A 403 21.18 4.87 13.07
CA ALA A 403 22.53 4.41 13.39
C ALA A 403 23.55 5.56 13.42
N LYS A 404 23.43 6.53 12.49
CA LYS A 404 24.24 7.75 12.47
C LYS A 404 24.05 8.55 13.76
N ALA A 405 22.80 8.75 14.17
CA ALA A 405 22.46 9.46 15.40
C ALA A 405 22.97 8.75 16.66
N GLN A 406 22.76 7.43 16.77
CA GLN A 406 23.25 6.60 17.87
C GLN A 406 24.77 6.73 18.02
N LYS A 407 25.50 6.57 16.91
CA LYS A 407 26.96 6.70 16.90
C LYS A 407 27.42 8.11 17.29
N ALA A 408 26.72 9.14 16.82
CA ALA A 408 27.12 10.52 17.04
C ALA A 408 26.83 11.03 18.46
N LEU A 409 25.79 10.53 19.11
CA LEU A 409 25.34 10.99 20.42
C LEU A 409 25.74 10.07 21.58
N GLY A 410 26.05 8.79 21.32
CA GLY A 410 26.41 7.82 22.37
C GLY A 410 25.34 7.77 23.45
N ASP A 411 25.73 7.93 24.71
CA ASP A 411 24.82 7.92 25.87
C ASP A 411 23.77 9.05 25.85
N LYS A 412 23.99 10.12 25.07
CA LYS A 412 23.00 11.19 24.87
C LYS A 412 21.91 10.81 23.85
N PHE A 413 22.05 9.69 23.15
CA PHE A 413 21.05 9.26 22.17
C PHE A 413 19.74 8.89 22.86
N ASP A 414 18.64 9.47 22.38
CA ASP A 414 17.29 9.23 22.87
C ASP A 414 16.42 8.75 21.71
N ILE A 415 16.03 7.47 21.75
CA ILE A 415 15.20 6.85 20.72
C ILE A 415 13.82 7.52 20.60
N LYS A 416 13.26 8.01 21.71
CA LYS A 416 11.98 8.72 21.71
C LYS A 416 12.10 10.04 20.96
N GLY A 417 13.17 10.78 21.24
CA GLY A 417 13.50 12.02 20.56
C GLY A 417 13.73 11.82 19.06
N PHE A 418 14.40 10.73 18.66
CA PHE A 418 14.58 10.38 17.25
C PHE A 418 13.24 10.08 16.57
N HIS A 419 12.38 9.23 17.16
CA HIS A 419 11.09 8.92 16.55
C HIS A 419 10.14 10.11 16.47
N ASP A 420 10.07 10.92 17.53
CA ASP A 420 9.27 12.14 17.55
C ASP A 420 9.75 13.12 16.46
N LEU A 421 11.07 13.28 16.28
CA LEU A 421 11.62 14.11 15.20
C LEU A 421 11.11 13.69 13.82
N LEU A 422 11.05 12.38 13.57
CA LEU A 422 10.59 11.82 12.30
C LEU A 422 9.08 12.03 12.13
N ILE A 423 8.26 11.54 13.05
CA ILE A 423 6.80 11.47 12.86
C ILE A 423 6.06 12.78 13.14
N ALA A 424 6.57 13.66 14.03
CA ALA A 424 5.93 14.94 14.38
C ALA A 424 5.92 15.95 13.22
N SER A 425 6.44 15.55 12.07
CA SER A 425 6.70 16.39 10.91
C SER A 425 5.75 16.13 9.76
N GLY A 426 4.98 15.05 9.86
CA GLY A 426 4.26 14.50 8.73
C GLY A 426 5.21 13.99 7.64
N SER A 427 4.63 13.60 6.50
CA SER A 427 5.39 13.09 5.37
C SER A 427 6.35 14.16 4.81
N GLN A 428 7.58 13.75 4.50
CA GLN A 428 8.64 14.62 3.98
C GLN A 428 9.59 13.83 3.06
N PRO A 429 10.33 14.49 2.14
CA PRO A 429 11.40 13.83 1.40
C PRO A 429 12.49 13.32 2.36
N LEU A 430 13.14 12.20 2.02
CA LEU A 430 14.22 11.62 2.82
C LEU A 430 15.41 12.58 2.98
N SER A 431 15.72 13.39 1.96
CA SER A 431 16.76 14.42 2.05
C SER A 431 16.43 15.53 3.07
N ILE A 432 15.14 15.82 3.29
CA ILE A 432 14.70 16.75 4.34
C ILE A 432 14.79 16.08 5.71
N MET A 433 14.41 14.80 5.80
CA MET A 433 14.53 14.01 7.02
C MET A 433 16.00 13.95 7.50
N GLU A 434 16.92 13.62 6.60
CA GLU A 434 18.36 13.54 6.87
C GLU A 434 18.92 14.85 7.44
N ARG A 435 18.69 15.98 6.76
CA ARG A 435 19.14 17.29 7.27
C ARG A 435 18.61 17.58 8.67
N ARG A 436 17.37 17.17 8.96
CA ARG A 436 16.77 17.41 10.28
C ARG A 436 17.33 16.51 11.36
N VAL A 437 17.72 15.29 11.01
CA VAL A 437 18.50 14.41 11.90
C VAL A 437 19.86 15.03 12.17
N ASP A 438 20.55 15.57 11.16
CA ASP A 438 21.83 16.27 11.34
C ASP A 438 21.70 17.49 12.25
N ASP A 439 20.70 18.34 12.02
CA ASP A 439 20.40 19.51 12.88
C ASP A 439 20.10 19.09 14.33
N TRP A 440 19.38 17.98 14.52
CA TRP A 440 19.05 17.44 15.84
C TRP A 440 20.29 16.89 16.55
N ILE A 441 21.16 16.18 15.84
CA ILE A 441 22.45 15.70 16.35
C ILE A 441 23.31 16.88 16.79
N ALA A 442 23.44 17.92 15.96
CA ALA A 442 24.25 19.10 16.27
C ALA A 442 23.79 19.77 17.59
N LYS A 443 22.48 20.00 17.73
CA LYS A 443 21.90 20.63 18.94
C LYS A 443 22.02 19.81 20.22
N ARG A 444 22.18 18.48 20.12
CA ARG A 444 22.31 17.58 21.28
C ARG A 444 23.77 17.31 21.66
N LYS A 445 24.72 17.67 20.80
CA LYS A 445 26.16 17.57 21.08
C LYS A 445 26.65 18.70 21.97
N GLU A 446 26.15 19.91 21.71
CA GLU A 446 26.19 21.03 22.66
C GLU A 446 25.69 20.57 24.05
#